data_AF-A0A381S5I3-F1
#
_entry.id   AF-A0A381S5I3-F1
#
_cell.length_a   1.000
_cell.length_b   1.000
_cell.length_c   1.000
_cell.angle_alpha   90.00
_cell.angle_beta   90.00
_cell.angle_gamma   90.00
#
_symmetry.space_group_name_H-M   'P 1'
#
loop_
_entity.id
_entity.type
_entity.pdbx_description
1 polymer ?
#
loop_
_entity_poly.entity_id
_entity_poly.type
_entity_poly.pdbx_seq_one_letter_code
_entity_poly.pdbx_strand_id
1 'polypeptide(L)'
;MPTSTLDEFAKNNMMVYNHAMDVEDCKMIVNKFEQIANYNKSSVDAFKTGHKEFTEIDIDKPDNLLFWKEPRDKFLHMLKLYKERYMMNLNIKNEHFPPIIDRENIRIKKYLPNDKDEFKEHVDVLRSRGLSAKRFLVFILYLNDVEEGGETH
;
A
#
# COMPACT_ATOMS: atom_id res chain seq x y z
N MET A 1 -16.64 -7.39 -24.51
CA MET A 1 -16.56 -8.71 -23.84
C MET A 1 -17.83 -8.89 -23.03
N PRO A 2 -18.38 -10.10 -22.90
CA PRO A 2 -19.52 -10.34 -22.01
C PRO A 2 -19.20 -9.90 -20.58
N THR A 3 -20.17 -9.33 -19.86
CA THR A 3 -20.01 -8.83 -18.48
C THR A 3 -19.47 -9.90 -17.53
N SER A 4 -19.92 -11.15 -17.68
CA SER A 4 -19.42 -12.29 -16.89
C SER A 4 -17.91 -12.53 -17.04
N THR A 5 -17.36 -12.30 -18.22
CA THR A 5 -15.91 -12.39 -18.51
C THR A 5 -15.12 -11.22 -17.95
N LEU A 6 -15.72 -10.02 -17.88
CA LEU A 6 -15.13 -8.84 -17.24
C LEU A 6 -15.11 -9.01 -15.71
N ASP A 7 -16.17 -9.58 -15.13
CA ASP A 7 -16.25 -9.87 -13.70
C ASP A 7 -15.26 -10.96 -13.28
N GLU A 8 -15.07 -12.00 -14.11
CA GLU A 8 -14.06 -13.03 -13.89
C GLU A 8 -12.64 -12.49 -14.08
N PHE A 9 -12.41 -11.62 -15.07
CA PHE A 9 -11.13 -10.93 -15.26
C PHE A 9 -10.78 -10.01 -14.08
N ALA A 10 -11.74 -9.24 -13.56
CA ALA A 10 -11.55 -8.41 -12.37
C ALA A 10 -11.25 -9.26 -11.13
N LYS A 11 -11.96 -10.39 -10.94
CA LYS A 11 -11.69 -11.38 -9.88
C LYS A 11 -10.30 -12.02 -9.99
N ASN A 12 -9.74 -12.11 -11.19
CA ASN A 12 -8.43 -12.72 -11.44
C ASN A 12 -7.23 -11.75 -11.35
N ASN A 13 -7.45 -10.46 -11.12
CA ASN A 13 -6.35 -9.46 -11.04
C ASN A 13 -6.17 -8.84 -9.64
N MET A 14 -7.02 -9.20 -8.68
CA MET A 14 -6.96 -8.73 -7.31
C MET A 14 -7.16 -9.91 -6.35
N MET A 15 -6.32 -10.00 -5.32
CA MET A 15 -6.46 -10.99 -4.24
C MET A 15 -6.51 -10.28 -2.90
N VAL A 16 -7.50 -10.62 -2.09
CA VAL A 16 -7.63 -10.15 -0.71
C VAL A 16 -7.23 -11.26 0.24
N TYR A 17 -6.30 -10.96 1.15
CA TYR A 17 -5.83 -11.89 2.16
C TYR A 17 -6.15 -11.37 3.55
N ASN A 18 -7.09 -12.01 4.23
CA ASN A 18 -7.45 -11.67 5.60
C ASN A 18 -6.33 -12.04 6.56
N HIS A 19 -6.12 -11.22 7.59
CA HIS A 19 -5.09 -11.42 8.62
C HIS A 19 -3.68 -11.59 8.03
N ALA A 20 -3.34 -10.78 7.01
CA ALA A 20 -2.04 -10.81 6.37
C ALA A 20 -0.87 -10.43 7.31
N MET A 21 -1.17 -9.69 8.37
CA MET A 21 -0.25 -9.31 9.43
C MET A 21 -0.96 -9.46 10.79
N ASP A 22 -0.19 -9.75 11.83
CA ASP A 22 -0.73 -9.84 13.19
C ASP A 22 -1.32 -8.50 13.64
N VAL A 23 -2.41 -8.54 14.40
CA VAL A 23 -3.13 -7.34 14.85
C VAL A 23 -2.22 -6.45 15.71
N GLU A 24 -1.36 -7.03 16.56
CA GLU A 24 -0.43 -6.27 17.38
C GLU A 24 0.67 -5.60 16.55
N ASP A 25 1.08 -6.23 15.44
CA ASP A 25 2.00 -5.63 14.48
C ASP A 25 1.35 -4.46 13.74
N CYS A 26 0.10 -4.58 13.33
CA CYS A 26 -0.65 -3.48 12.74
C CYS A 26 -0.78 -2.30 13.71
N LYS A 27 -1.15 -2.56 14.97
CA LYS A 27 -1.23 -1.54 16.03
C LYS A 27 0.13 -0.88 16.30
N MET A 28 1.21 -1.66 16.31
CA MET A 28 2.57 -1.12 16.45
C MET A 28 2.88 -0.09 15.35
N ILE A 29 2.52 -0.39 14.09
CA ILE A 29 2.75 0.51 12.96
C ILE A 29 1.95 1.81 13.13
N VAL A 30 0.66 1.70 13.48
CA VAL A 30 -0.21 2.86 13.74
C VAL A 30 0.36 3.72 14.88
N ASN A 31 0.72 3.11 16.02
CA ASN A 31 1.28 3.83 17.16
C ASN A 31 2.59 4.57 16.80
N LYS A 32 3.45 3.97 15.97
CA LYS A 32 4.67 4.62 15.49
C LYS A 32 4.36 5.80 14.55
N PHE A 33 3.36 5.68 13.70
CA PHE A 33 2.89 6.78 12.86
C PHE A 33 2.44 7.96 13.74
N GLU A 34 1.59 7.72 14.73
CA GLU A 34 1.09 8.76 15.63
C GLU A 34 2.22 9.42 16.45
N GLN A 35 3.22 8.66 16.88
CA GLN A 35 4.40 9.22 17.56
C GLN A 35 5.13 10.23 16.65
N ILE A 36 5.40 9.89 15.40
CA ILE A 36 6.05 10.81 14.47
C ILE A 36 5.15 12.01 14.16
N ALA A 37 3.85 11.79 13.93
CA ALA A 37 2.90 12.87 13.68
C ALA A 37 2.80 13.89 14.83
N ASN A 38 3.00 13.43 16.08
CA ASN A 38 2.97 14.29 17.26
C ASN A 38 4.30 15.01 17.52
N TYR A 39 5.43 14.31 17.36
CA TYR A 39 6.75 14.82 17.81
C TYR A 39 7.66 15.33 16.68
N ASN A 40 7.45 14.88 15.44
CA ASN A 40 8.25 15.26 14.28
C ASN A 40 7.38 15.46 13.03
N LYS A 41 6.60 16.55 13.06
CA LYS A 41 5.67 16.91 11.97
C LYS A 41 6.34 17.10 10.61
N SER A 42 7.62 17.47 10.56
CA SER A 42 8.37 17.62 9.30
C SER A 42 8.61 16.30 8.56
N SER A 43 8.50 15.16 9.26
CA SER A 43 8.57 13.84 8.63
C SER A 43 7.22 13.36 8.08
N VAL A 44 6.14 14.13 8.29
CA VAL A 44 4.80 13.82 7.80
C VAL A 44 4.46 14.72 6.62
N ASP A 45 4.29 14.11 5.45
CA ASP A 45 3.86 14.79 4.24
C ASP A 45 2.32 14.92 4.28
N ALA A 46 1.80 16.14 4.09
CA ALA A 46 0.36 16.41 4.02
C ALA A 46 -0.04 16.78 2.59
N PHE A 47 -0.97 16.02 2.01
CA PHE A 47 -1.51 16.28 0.69
C PHE A 47 -2.87 16.94 0.81
N LYS A 48 -3.03 18.09 0.14
CA LYS A 48 -4.27 18.87 0.08
C LYS A 48 -4.52 19.43 -1.31
N THR A 49 -4.72 18.54 -2.29
CA THR A 49 -4.78 18.92 -3.71
C THR A 49 -6.19 18.89 -4.31
N GLY A 50 -7.20 18.55 -3.51
CA GLY A 50 -8.56 18.25 -3.97
C GLY A 50 -8.72 16.91 -4.69
N HIS A 51 -7.61 16.22 -5.00
CA HIS A 51 -7.58 14.86 -5.58
C HIS A 51 -6.88 13.86 -4.65
N LYS A 52 -5.94 14.37 -3.84
CA LYS A 52 -5.22 13.65 -2.80
C LYS A 52 -5.34 14.46 -1.52
N GLU A 53 -6.06 13.91 -0.56
CA GLU A 53 -6.31 14.48 0.75
C GLU A 53 -5.98 13.39 1.78
N PHE A 54 -4.77 13.42 2.34
CA PHE A 54 -4.32 12.49 3.38
C PHE A 54 -2.96 12.94 3.95
N THR A 55 -2.53 12.28 5.03
CA THR A 55 -1.15 12.37 5.52
C THR A 55 -0.36 11.10 5.22
N GLU A 56 0.94 11.23 4.97
CA GLU A 56 1.82 10.12 4.61
C GLU A 56 3.16 10.21 5.33
N ILE A 57 3.72 9.05 5.68
CA ILE A 57 5.12 8.91 6.08
C ILE A 57 5.77 7.90 5.14
N ASP A 58 6.88 8.28 4.52
CA ASP A 58 7.80 7.38 3.83
C ASP A 58 8.80 6.81 4.85
N ILE A 59 8.71 5.51 5.10
CA ILE A 59 9.49 4.83 6.15
C ILE A 59 10.85 4.30 5.66
N ASP A 60 11.13 4.41 4.36
CA ASP A 60 12.43 4.08 3.77
C ASP A 60 13.35 5.32 3.69
N LYS A 61 12.90 6.51 4.15
CA LYS A 61 13.75 7.71 4.23
C LYS A 61 14.93 7.48 5.22
N PRO A 62 16.17 7.89 4.86
CA PRO A 62 17.37 7.62 5.66
C PRO A 62 17.35 8.12 7.11
N ASP A 63 16.63 9.20 7.37
CA ASP A 63 16.57 9.90 8.65
C ASP A 63 15.91 9.07 9.77
N ASN A 64 15.06 8.10 9.42
CA ASN A 64 14.29 7.31 10.40
C ASN A 64 14.39 5.78 10.20
N LEU A 65 15.36 5.30 9.42
CA LEU A 65 15.50 3.87 9.08
C LEU A 65 15.55 2.96 10.31
N LEU A 66 16.24 3.35 11.38
CA LEU A 66 16.34 2.53 12.59
C LEU A 66 15.00 2.47 13.35
N PHE A 67 14.27 3.58 13.40
CA PHE A 67 12.96 3.65 14.07
C PHE A 67 11.92 2.77 13.37
N TRP A 68 11.99 2.69 12.04
CA TRP A 68 11.09 1.92 11.20
C TRP A 68 11.55 0.50 10.88
N LYS A 69 12.74 0.10 11.34
CA LYS A 69 13.37 -1.19 10.98
C LYS A 69 12.44 -2.38 11.19
N GLU A 70 11.85 -2.51 12.38
CA GLU A 70 10.98 -3.63 12.70
C GLU A 70 9.69 -3.64 11.86
N PRO A 71 8.88 -2.56 11.80
CA PRO A 71 7.75 -2.44 10.88
C PRO A 71 8.09 -2.81 9.43
N ARG A 72 9.21 -2.28 8.94
CA ARG A 72 9.69 -2.49 7.58
C ARG A 72 10.03 -3.94 7.32
N ASP A 73 10.79 -4.58 8.20
CA ASP A 73 11.19 -5.97 8.04
C ASP A 73 9.98 -6.91 8.09
N LYS A 74 9.01 -6.65 8.98
CA LYS A 74 7.73 -7.38 9.05
C LYS A 74 6.90 -7.21 7.78
N PHE A 75 6.76 -5.98 7.28
CA PHE A 75 6.04 -5.70 6.04
C PHE A 75 6.71 -6.36 4.82
N LEU A 76 8.04 -6.31 4.70
CA LEU A 76 8.76 -6.95 3.60
C LEU A 76 8.65 -8.48 3.64
N HIS A 77 8.66 -9.07 4.83
CA HIS A 77 8.41 -10.50 4.99
C HIS A 77 7.00 -10.88 4.52
N MET A 78 5.98 -10.15 4.98
CA MET A 78 4.59 -10.31 4.55
C MET A 78 4.46 -10.15 3.02
N LEU A 79 5.01 -9.08 2.46
CA LEU A 79 4.97 -8.80 1.02
C LEU A 79 5.57 -9.95 0.21
N LYS A 80 6.71 -10.51 0.63
CA LYS A 80 7.32 -11.66 -0.06
C LYS A 80 6.39 -12.87 -0.03
N LEU A 81 5.86 -13.22 1.15
CA LEU A 81 4.97 -14.36 1.33
C LEU A 81 3.70 -14.24 0.47
N TYR A 82 3.05 -13.08 0.50
CA TYR A 82 1.80 -12.87 -0.23
C TYR A 82 2.00 -12.63 -1.72
N LYS A 83 3.17 -12.13 -2.16
CA LYS A 83 3.56 -12.16 -3.57
C LYS A 83 3.66 -13.60 -4.08
N GLU A 84 4.32 -14.49 -3.35
CA GLU A 84 4.43 -15.90 -3.75
C GLU A 84 3.04 -16.55 -3.82
N ARG A 85 2.18 -16.31 -2.81
CA ARG A 85 0.78 -16.79 -2.82
C ARG A 85 -0.04 -16.21 -3.97
N TYR A 86 0.08 -14.92 -4.25
CA TYR A 86 -0.59 -14.27 -5.38
C TYR A 86 -0.18 -14.92 -6.70
N MET A 87 1.12 -15.16 -6.89
CA MET A 87 1.61 -15.84 -8.07
C MET A 87 1.07 -17.27 -8.19
N MET A 88 1.05 -18.03 -7.10
CA MET A 88 0.50 -19.39 -7.09
C MET A 88 -1.00 -19.42 -7.41
N ASN A 89 -1.79 -18.56 -6.77
CA ASN A 89 -3.24 -18.51 -6.92
C ASN A 89 -3.69 -18.19 -8.35
N LEU A 90 -2.89 -17.39 -9.06
CA LEU A 90 -3.15 -16.99 -10.44
C LEU A 90 -2.31 -17.77 -11.47
N ASN A 91 -1.59 -18.81 -11.03
CA ASN A 91 -0.69 -19.60 -11.87
C ASN A 91 0.31 -18.75 -12.67
N ILE A 92 0.79 -17.66 -12.04
CA ILE A 92 1.80 -16.76 -12.59
C ILE A 92 3.17 -17.42 -12.39
N LYS A 93 3.88 -17.64 -13.48
CA LYS A 93 5.24 -18.17 -13.47
C LYS A 93 6.25 -17.04 -13.38
N ASN A 94 7.48 -17.34 -13.00
CA ASN A 94 8.54 -16.35 -12.88
C ASN A 94 8.78 -15.60 -14.20
N GLU A 95 8.60 -16.26 -15.34
CA GLU A 95 8.78 -15.69 -16.68
C GLU A 95 7.68 -14.69 -17.05
N HIS A 96 6.56 -14.68 -16.33
CA HIS A 96 5.49 -13.69 -16.52
C HIS A 96 5.80 -12.36 -15.82
N PHE A 97 6.73 -12.34 -14.85
CA PHE A 97 7.16 -11.12 -14.18
C PHE A 97 8.42 -10.55 -14.85
N PRO A 98 8.70 -9.24 -14.67
CA PRO A 98 9.95 -8.66 -15.12
C PRO A 98 11.17 -9.40 -14.53
N PRO A 99 12.26 -9.56 -15.31
CA PRO A 99 13.46 -10.28 -14.84
C PRO A 99 14.16 -9.57 -13.67
N ILE A 100 13.93 -8.27 -13.53
CA ILE A 100 14.40 -7.45 -12.40
C ILE A 100 13.17 -6.76 -11.84
N ILE A 101 12.92 -6.97 -10.55
CA ILE A 101 11.82 -6.37 -9.82
C ILE A 101 12.42 -5.43 -8.78
N ASP A 102 12.19 -4.14 -8.97
CA ASP A 102 12.44 -3.11 -7.97
C ASP A 102 11.14 -2.80 -7.20
N ARG A 103 11.29 -2.12 -6.06
CA ARG A 103 10.18 -1.68 -5.23
C ARG A 103 10.34 -0.19 -4.96
N GLU A 104 9.24 0.55 -5.01
CA GLU A 104 9.20 1.92 -4.49
C GLU A 104 9.20 1.91 -2.97
N ASN A 105 9.60 3.02 -2.34
CA ASN A 105 9.59 3.17 -0.89
C ASN A 105 8.25 2.79 -0.23
N ILE A 106 8.31 2.20 0.98
CA ILE A 106 7.11 1.89 1.76
C ILE A 106 6.55 3.19 2.31
N ARG A 107 5.24 3.41 2.09
CA ARG A 107 4.52 4.58 2.54
C ARG A 107 3.36 4.15 3.43
N ILE A 108 3.24 4.77 4.60
CA ILE A 108 2.08 4.62 5.48
C ILE A 108 1.21 5.85 5.25
N LYS A 109 -0.06 5.65 4.92
CA LYS A 109 -1.03 6.72 4.69
C LYS A 109 -2.08 6.70 5.79
N LYS A 110 -2.49 7.87 6.26
CA LYS A 110 -3.59 8.05 7.21
C LYS A 110 -4.64 8.98 6.60
N TYR A 111 -5.87 8.50 6.63
CA TYR A 111 -7.08 9.20 6.21
C TYR A 111 -7.94 9.45 7.45
N LEU A 112 -8.42 10.69 7.61
CA LEU A 112 -9.30 11.07 8.71
C LEU A 112 -10.78 10.96 8.30
N PRO A 113 -11.68 10.56 9.21
CA PRO A 113 -13.13 10.55 8.96
C PRO A 113 -13.68 11.98 9.05
N ASN A 114 -13.36 12.82 8.07
CA ASN A 114 -13.63 14.27 8.09
C ASN A 114 -14.33 14.77 6.81
N ASP A 115 -14.89 13.85 6.00
CA ASP A 115 -15.52 14.10 4.70
C ASP A 115 -14.62 14.78 3.65
N LYS A 116 -13.30 14.77 3.87
CA LYS A 116 -12.32 15.42 2.99
C LYS A 116 -11.19 14.49 2.60
N ASP A 117 -10.68 13.69 3.54
CA ASP A 117 -9.57 12.80 3.27
C ASP A 117 -10.02 11.68 2.32
N GLU A 118 -9.50 11.73 1.10
CA GLU A 118 -9.75 10.77 0.05
C GLU A 118 -8.55 10.71 -0.89
N PHE A 119 -8.44 9.60 -1.61
CA PHE A 119 -7.65 9.57 -2.82
C PHE A 119 -8.57 9.16 -3.95
N LYS A 120 -9.00 10.16 -4.72
CA LYS A 120 -9.92 9.98 -5.85
C LYS A 120 -9.40 8.94 -6.82
N GLU A 121 -10.34 8.33 -7.56
CA GLU A 121 -10.06 7.38 -8.64
C GLU A 121 -8.89 7.86 -9.52
N HIS A 122 -7.93 6.96 -9.71
CA HIS A 122 -6.70 7.26 -10.42
C HIS A 122 -6.06 5.98 -10.95
N VAL A 123 -5.05 6.15 -11.80
CA VAL A 123 -4.13 5.09 -12.17
C VAL A 123 -2.84 5.25 -11.38
N ASP A 124 -2.26 4.14 -10.93
CA ASP A 124 -0.98 4.18 -10.22
C ASP A 124 0.18 4.61 -11.12
N VAL A 125 0.04 4.53 -12.43
CA VAL A 125 1.05 5.00 -13.38
C VAL A 125 0.90 6.51 -13.60
N LEU A 126 1.76 7.29 -12.95
CA LEU A 126 1.69 8.76 -13.00
C LEU A 126 2.22 9.38 -14.30
N ARG A 127 3.05 8.66 -15.06
CA ARG A 127 3.70 9.17 -16.28
C ARG A 127 4.12 8.02 -17.18
N SER A 128 4.21 8.29 -18.48
CA SER A 128 4.57 7.31 -19.51
C SER A 128 6.05 6.95 -19.57
N ARG A 129 6.92 7.64 -18.82
CA ARG A 129 8.37 7.42 -18.78
C ARG A 129 8.90 7.50 -17.34
N GLY A 130 10.04 6.86 -17.08
CA GLY A 130 10.71 6.87 -15.77
C GLY A 130 10.30 5.71 -14.85
N LEU A 131 10.76 5.76 -13.60
CA LEU A 131 10.61 4.63 -12.64
C LEU A 131 9.14 4.29 -12.35
N SER A 132 8.30 5.31 -12.12
CA SER A 132 6.87 5.12 -11.80
C SER A 132 6.03 4.66 -13.00
N ALA A 133 6.61 4.59 -14.22
CA ALA A 133 5.92 4.12 -15.41
C ALA A 133 5.87 2.58 -15.50
N LYS A 134 6.61 1.88 -14.64
CA LYS A 134 6.86 0.44 -14.71
C LYS A 134 6.15 -0.35 -13.59
N ARG A 135 5.21 0.27 -12.89
CA ARG A 135 4.42 -0.39 -11.84
C ARG A 135 3.54 -1.46 -12.49
N PHE A 136 3.64 -2.69 -11.99
CA PHE A 136 2.88 -3.83 -12.51
C PHE A 136 2.14 -4.62 -11.41
N LEU A 137 2.44 -4.35 -10.14
CA LEU A 137 1.82 -5.00 -8.99
C LEU A 137 1.83 -4.03 -7.81
N VAL A 138 0.71 -3.98 -7.08
CA VAL A 138 0.50 -3.10 -5.92
C VAL A 138 0.06 -3.94 -4.73
N PHE A 139 0.60 -3.60 -3.55
CA PHE A 139 0.19 -4.18 -2.28
C PHE A 139 -0.33 -3.06 -1.39
N ILE A 140 -1.52 -3.26 -0.83
CA ILE A 140 -2.11 -2.40 0.19
C ILE A 140 -2.31 -3.27 1.42
N LEU A 141 -1.77 -2.84 2.56
CA LEU A 141 -2.04 -3.43 3.87
C LEU A 141 -2.91 -2.46 4.66
N TYR A 142 -4.13 -2.86 4.97
CA TYR A 142 -4.99 -2.13 5.88
C TYR A 142 -4.55 -2.42 7.32
N LEU A 143 -4.25 -1.35 8.07
CA LEU A 143 -3.68 -1.44 9.43
C LEU A 143 -4.74 -1.36 10.52
N ASN A 144 -5.94 -0.89 10.20
CA ASN A 144 -7.06 -0.79 11.11
C ASN A 144 -8.37 -1.00 10.35
N ASP A 145 -9.39 -1.42 11.08
CA ASP A 145 -10.76 -1.41 10.60
C ASP A 145 -11.35 0.00 10.70
N VAL A 146 -12.34 0.27 9.87
CA VAL A 146 -13.16 1.49 9.88
C VAL A 146 -14.63 1.10 9.94
N GLU A 147 -15.43 1.83 10.72
CA GLU A 147 -16.86 1.52 10.86
C GLU A 147 -17.67 1.94 9.63
N GLU A 148 -17.30 3.06 9.01
CA GLU A 148 -17.98 3.65 7.85
C GLU A 148 -16.97 4.30 6.91
N GLY A 149 -17.16 4.12 5.60
CA GLY A 149 -16.33 4.69 4.55
C GLY A 149 -14.95 4.01 4.40
N GLY A 150 -14.05 4.67 3.66
CA GLY A 150 -12.66 4.23 3.50
C GLY A 150 -12.48 3.03 2.55
N GLU A 151 -13.49 2.74 1.72
CA GLU A 151 -13.43 1.66 0.75
C GLU A 151 -12.39 1.95 -0.36
N THR A 152 -11.87 0.87 -0.94
CA THR A 152 -11.12 0.94 -2.20
C THR A 152 -12.02 0.41 -3.31
N HIS A 153 -12.23 1.24 -4.34
CA HIS A 153 -13.11 0.99 -5.47
C HIS A 153 -12.35 0.55 -6.72
#